data_AF-A0A845BFU7-F1
#
_entry.id   AF-A0A845BFU7-F1
#
_cell.length_a   1.000
_cell.length_b   1.000
_cell.length_c   1.000
_cell.angle_alpha   90.00
_cell.angle_beta   90.00
_cell.angle_gamma   90.00
#
_symmetry.space_group_name_H-M   'P 1'
#
loop_
_entity.id
_entity.type
_entity.pdbx_description
1 polymer ?
#
loop_
_entity_poly.entity_id
_entity_poly.type
_entity_poly.pdbx_seq_one_letter_code
_entity_poly.pdbx_strand_id
1 'polypeptide(L)'
;MGLQAEAARCGLALGALFLLAGCVGAAEAPGRFLDRAFGTPLDGRPPPPGSGEPYPNLASVPPAPPRGSPSEREALTSRLSAARAASREPVTPGGPLPAPPAGVEGAGRVPLRPPSAPRLAAAPRVRPDAPLAAPSPGPAGEAPGAAPALPADPGAPPAPPPAEFLATPPPRL
;
A
#
# COMPACT_ATOMS: atom_id res chain seq x y z
N MET A 1 11.37 23.47 -50.72
CA MET A 1 11.58 22.03 -50.43
C MET A 1 11.52 21.67 -48.93
N GLY A 2 11.13 22.56 -48.00
CA GLY A 2 11.15 22.28 -46.55
C GLY A 2 9.91 21.54 -45.99
N LEU A 3 8.73 21.75 -46.54
CA LEU A 3 7.45 21.24 -46.00
C LEU A 3 7.31 19.70 -46.06
N GLN A 4 7.97 19.05 -47.02
CA GLN A 4 7.94 17.59 -47.17
C GLN A 4 8.80 16.87 -46.12
N ALA A 5 9.91 17.49 -45.70
CA ALA A 5 10.79 16.94 -44.66
C ALA A 5 10.15 17.04 -43.27
N GLU A 6 9.33 18.07 -43.02
CA GLU A 6 8.66 18.30 -41.75
C GLU A 6 7.46 17.35 -41.57
N ALA A 7 6.68 17.12 -42.63
CA ALA A 7 5.62 16.11 -42.64
C ALA A 7 6.16 14.69 -42.39
N ALA A 8 7.31 14.34 -42.99
CA ALA A 8 7.95 13.04 -42.78
C ALA A 8 8.45 12.86 -41.33
N ARG A 9 8.99 13.92 -40.71
CA ARG A 9 9.43 13.90 -39.31
C ARG A 9 8.27 13.77 -38.34
N CYS A 10 7.16 14.48 -38.58
CA CYS A 10 5.95 14.35 -37.78
C CYS A 10 5.33 12.95 -37.92
N GLY A 11 5.27 12.39 -39.13
CA GLY A 11 4.77 11.04 -39.37
C GLY A 11 5.59 9.97 -38.67
N LEU A 12 6.93 10.10 -38.68
CA LEU A 12 7.83 9.16 -38.01
C LEU A 12 7.75 9.28 -36.48
N ALA A 13 7.60 10.51 -35.94
CA ALA A 13 7.39 10.72 -34.51
C ALA A 13 6.04 10.16 -34.04
N LEU A 14 4.95 10.36 -34.81
CA LEU A 14 3.65 9.78 -34.50
C LEU A 14 3.69 8.25 -34.57
N GLY A 15 4.31 7.70 -35.62
CA GLY A 15 4.45 6.25 -35.79
C GLY A 15 5.27 5.60 -34.67
N ALA A 16 6.35 6.24 -34.23
CA ALA A 16 7.12 5.80 -33.07
C ALA A 16 6.28 5.83 -31.79
N LEU A 17 5.46 6.88 -31.57
CA LEU A 17 4.59 6.97 -30.40
C LEU A 17 3.56 5.81 -30.36
N PHE A 18 2.97 5.45 -31.49
CA PHE A 18 2.04 4.32 -31.60
C PHE A 18 2.73 2.96 -31.38
N LEU A 19 3.97 2.79 -31.86
CA LEU A 19 4.76 1.58 -31.62
C LEU A 19 5.14 1.42 -30.14
N LEU A 20 5.47 2.51 -29.44
CA LEU A 20 5.73 2.45 -27.99
C LEU A 20 4.47 2.20 -27.17
N ALA A 21 3.30 2.72 -27.59
CA ALA A 21 2.03 2.48 -26.91
C ALA A 21 1.56 1.01 -26.98
N GLY A 22 2.03 0.22 -27.96
CA GLY A 22 1.74 -1.21 -28.09
C GLY A 22 2.58 -2.13 -27.20
N CYS A 23 3.64 -1.62 -26.55
CA CYS A 23 4.58 -2.43 -25.75
C CYS A 23 4.26 -2.49 -24.25
N VAL A 24 3.21 -1.80 -23.78
CA VAL A 24 2.77 -1.89 -22.38
C VAL A 24 1.75 -3.03 -22.27
N GLY A 25 2.23 -4.16 -21.73
CA GLY A 25 1.51 -5.39 -21.39
C GLY A 25 -0.02 -5.42 -21.56
N ALA A 26 -0.47 -6.23 -22.50
CA ALA A 26 -1.86 -6.63 -22.73
C ALA A 26 -2.42 -7.52 -21.60
N ALA A 27 -2.33 -7.11 -20.34
CA ALA A 27 -3.02 -7.82 -19.26
C ALA A 27 -4.53 -7.50 -19.28
N GLU A 28 -4.92 -6.29 -19.66
CA GLU A 28 -6.30 -5.93 -19.98
C GLU A 28 -6.30 -4.79 -21.00
N ALA A 29 -6.72 -5.07 -22.23
CA ALA A 29 -6.93 -4.00 -23.21
C ALA A 29 -8.01 -3.05 -22.65
N PRO A 30 -7.82 -1.71 -22.72
CA PRO A 30 -8.79 -0.74 -22.19
C PRO A 30 -10.22 -0.99 -22.70
N GLY A 31 -10.36 -1.45 -23.95
CA GLY A 31 -11.65 -1.83 -24.53
C GLY A 31 -12.32 -3.01 -23.83
N ARG A 32 -11.57 -4.03 -23.37
CA ARG A 32 -12.15 -5.16 -22.61
C ARG A 32 -12.56 -4.78 -21.21
N PHE A 33 -11.85 -3.85 -20.57
CA PHE A 33 -12.27 -3.29 -19.29
C PHE A 33 -13.59 -2.51 -19.46
N LEU A 34 -13.68 -1.63 -20.45
CA LEU A 34 -14.90 -0.86 -20.73
C LEU A 34 -16.08 -1.76 -21.10
N ASP A 35 -15.86 -2.80 -21.91
CA ASP A 35 -16.90 -3.79 -22.26
C ASP A 35 -17.38 -4.60 -21.06
N ARG A 36 -16.50 -4.90 -20.08
CA ARG A 36 -16.92 -5.55 -18.83
C ARG A 36 -17.59 -4.59 -17.85
N ALA A 37 -17.16 -3.33 -17.83
CA ALA A 37 -17.65 -2.30 -16.91
C ALA A 37 -18.98 -1.68 -17.36
N PHE A 38 -19.25 -1.66 -18.67
CA PHE A 38 -20.41 -0.98 -19.26
C PHE A 38 -21.10 -1.74 -20.40
N GLY A 39 -20.58 -2.90 -20.79
CA GLY A 39 -21.10 -3.67 -21.92
C GLY A 39 -22.14 -4.73 -21.52
N THR A 40 -22.35 -5.65 -22.45
CA THR A 40 -23.43 -6.65 -22.44
C THR A 40 -23.60 -7.48 -21.15
N PRO A 41 -22.59 -7.78 -20.33
CA PRO A 41 -22.79 -8.53 -19.08
C PRO A 41 -23.64 -7.81 -18.02
N LEU A 42 -23.85 -6.50 -18.17
CA LEU A 42 -24.67 -5.68 -17.29
C LEU A 42 -26.07 -5.42 -17.85
N ASP A 43 -26.35 -5.84 -19.09
CA ASP A 43 -27.67 -5.68 -19.71
C ASP A 43 -28.73 -6.41 -18.88
N GLY A 44 -29.81 -5.68 -18.56
CA GLY A 44 -30.94 -6.20 -17.78
C GLY A 44 -30.71 -6.27 -16.27
N ARG A 45 -29.56 -5.84 -15.74
CA ARG A 45 -29.38 -5.70 -14.29
C ARG A 45 -30.01 -4.39 -13.82
N PRO A 46 -30.78 -4.38 -12.71
CA PRO A 46 -31.20 -3.14 -12.11
C PRO A 46 -29.96 -2.35 -11.68
N PRO A 47 -29.99 -1.02 -11.77
CA PRO A 47 -28.85 -0.22 -11.41
C PRO A 47 -28.57 -0.33 -9.90
N PRO A 48 -27.32 -0.17 -9.45
CA PRO A 48 -26.98 -0.31 -8.04
C PRO A 48 -27.73 0.75 -7.20
N PRO A 49 -28.06 0.45 -5.94
CA PRO A 49 -28.74 1.41 -5.08
C PRO A 49 -27.94 2.72 -4.99
N GLY A 50 -28.62 3.86 -5.10
CA GLY A 50 -28.00 5.19 -5.08
C GLY A 50 -27.49 5.71 -6.44
N SER A 51 -27.60 4.92 -7.53
CA SER A 51 -27.16 5.35 -8.87
C SER A 51 -28.00 6.46 -9.51
N GLY A 52 -29.23 6.66 -9.02
CA GLY A 52 -30.15 7.70 -9.50
C GLY A 52 -29.95 9.05 -8.81
N GLU A 53 -29.13 9.11 -7.76
CA GLU A 53 -28.79 10.36 -7.11
C GLU A 53 -27.59 10.99 -7.82
N PRO A 54 -27.56 12.32 -7.95
CA PRO A 54 -26.36 13.00 -8.43
C PRO A 54 -25.20 12.63 -7.50
N TYR A 55 -24.13 12.04 -8.07
CA TYR A 55 -22.91 11.79 -7.32
C TYR A 55 -22.48 13.09 -6.63
N PRO A 56 -22.07 13.06 -5.35
CA PRO A 56 -21.54 14.24 -4.70
C PRO A 56 -20.36 14.72 -5.53
N ASN A 57 -20.52 15.89 -6.15
CA ASN A 57 -19.46 16.50 -6.93
C ASN A 57 -18.29 16.84 -5.99
N LEU A 58 -17.10 17.09 -6.55
CA LEU A 58 -15.94 17.48 -5.75
C LEU A 58 -16.13 18.80 -4.97
N ALA A 59 -17.16 19.57 -5.29
CA ALA A 59 -17.57 20.77 -4.56
C ALA A 59 -18.57 20.47 -3.42
N SER A 60 -19.12 19.26 -3.35
CA SER A 60 -20.03 18.80 -2.30
C SER A 60 -19.17 18.26 -1.16
N VAL A 61 -18.72 19.16 -0.30
CA VAL A 61 -18.10 18.80 0.97
C VAL A 61 -19.22 18.60 1.98
N PRO A 62 -19.35 17.40 2.59
CA PRO A 62 -20.29 17.19 3.68
C PRO A 62 -20.06 18.22 4.79
N PRO A 63 -21.10 18.67 5.49
CA PRO A 63 -20.93 19.59 6.61
C PRO A 63 -19.95 18.99 7.62
N ALA A 64 -19.08 19.84 8.16
CA ALA A 64 -18.14 19.41 9.18
C ALA A 64 -18.91 18.81 10.37
N PRO A 65 -18.48 17.66 10.91
CA PRO A 65 -19.13 17.07 12.07
C PRO A 65 -19.05 18.02 13.28
N PRO A 66 -20.03 17.97 14.20
CA PRO A 66 -20.01 18.77 15.41
C PRO A 66 -18.77 18.41 16.24
N ARG A 67 -18.04 19.42 16.71
CA ARG A 67 -16.75 19.24 17.40
C ARG A 67 -16.83 18.66 18.82
N GLY A 68 -18.03 18.27 19.28
CA GLY A 68 -18.27 17.91 20.69
C GLY A 68 -18.13 19.09 21.63
N SER A 69 -18.52 18.90 22.89
CA SER A 69 -18.36 19.89 23.94
C SER A 69 -16.88 20.08 24.32
N PRO A 70 -16.47 21.22 24.91
CA PRO A 70 -15.11 21.41 25.41
C PRO A 70 -14.68 20.33 26.41
N SER A 71 -15.56 19.94 27.33
CA SER A 71 -15.29 18.91 28.34
C SER A 71 -15.05 17.53 27.73
N GLU A 72 -15.78 17.15 26.69
CA GLU A 72 -15.54 15.90 25.97
C GLU A 72 -14.18 15.89 25.26
N ARG A 73 -13.78 17.04 24.68
CA ARG A 73 -12.48 17.17 24.03
C ARG A 73 -11.33 17.10 25.04
N GLU A 74 -11.48 17.71 26.21
CA GLU A 74 -10.51 17.60 27.30
C GLU A 74 -10.42 16.16 27.81
N ALA A 75 -11.55 15.49 28.04
CA ALA A 75 -11.58 14.10 28.45
C ALA A 75 -10.91 13.18 27.41
N LEU A 76 -11.16 13.39 26.12
CA LEU A 76 -10.50 12.65 25.04
C LEU A 76 -9.00 12.89 25.02
N THR A 77 -8.58 14.16 25.19
CA THR A 77 -7.17 14.55 25.21
C THR A 77 -6.43 13.87 26.37
N SER A 78 -7.02 13.87 27.57
CA SER A 78 -6.47 13.19 28.74
C SER A 78 -6.42 11.67 28.58
N ARG A 79 -7.43 11.06 27.95
CA ARG A 79 -7.39 9.61 27.64
C ARG A 79 -6.28 9.27 26.65
N LEU A 80 -6.11 10.08 25.60
CA LEU A 80 -5.07 9.86 24.60
C LEU A 80 -3.66 10.12 25.14
N SER A 81 -3.47 11.08 26.04
CA SER A 81 -2.17 11.30 26.68
C SER A 81 -1.79 10.12 27.59
N ALA A 82 -2.74 9.60 28.37
CA ALA A 82 -2.54 8.40 29.19
C ALA A 82 -2.23 7.16 28.33
N ALA A 83 -2.96 6.94 27.23
CA ALA A 83 -2.70 5.84 26.31
C ALA A 83 -1.30 5.91 25.69
N ARG A 84 -0.88 7.11 25.24
CA ARG A 84 0.49 7.31 24.70
C ARG A 84 1.57 7.06 25.75
N ALA A 85 1.32 7.44 27.01
CA ALA A 85 2.25 7.15 28.11
C ALA A 85 2.37 5.64 28.34
N ALA A 86 1.25 4.91 28.38
CA ALA A 86 1.24 3.46 28.54
C ALA A 86 1.92 2.73 27.37
N SER A 87 1.75 3.21 26.14
CA SER A 87 2.38 2.62 24.95
C SER A 87 3.91 2.78 24.88
N ARG A 88 4.52 3.63 25.72
CA ARG A 88 5.98 3.74 25.80
C ARG A 88 6.62 2.55 26.52
N GLU A 89 5.84 1.78 27.25
CA GLU A 89 6.32 0.60 27.94
C GLU A 89 6.37 -0.59 26.97
N PRO A 90 7.54 -1.21 26.73
CA PRO A 90 7.66 -2.33 25.80
C PRO A 90 6.79 -3.51 26.25
N VAL A 91 5.98 -4.05 25.34
CA VAL A 91 5.22 -5.27 25.61
C VAL A 91 6.18 -6.44 25.67
N THR A 92 6.20 -7.13 26.81
CA THR A 92 7.01 -8.34 26.99
C THR A 92 6.36 -9.51 26.24
N PRO A 93 7.07 -10.22 25.34
CA PRO A 93 6.54 -11.40 24.68
C PRO A 93 6.06 -12.45 25.68
N GLY A 94 4.84 -12.96 25.50
CA GLY A 94 4.22 -13.93 26.41
C GLY A 94 3.59 -13.34 27.68
N GLY A 95 3.70 -12.02 27.89
CA GLY A 95 2.97 -11.32 28.95
C GLY A 95 1.47 -11.21 28.67
N PRO A 96 0.66 -10.95 29.72
CA PRO A 96 -0.77 -10.69 29.55
C PRO A 96 -0.99 -9.44 28.68
N LEU A 97 -1.85 -9.56 27.67
CA LEU A 97 -2.23 -8.42 26.83
C LEU A 97 -3.16 -7.48 27.60
N PRO A 98 -3.00 -6.14 27.45
CA PRO A 98 -3.95 -5.20 28.02
C PRO A 98 -5.34 -5.41 27.41
N ALA A 99 -6.37 -5.24 28.23
CA ALA A 99 -7.75 -5.38 27.78
C ALA A 99 -8.07 -4.33 26.69
N PRO A 100 -8.78 -4.72 25.62
CA PRO A 100 -9.19 -3.77 24.58
C PRO A 100 -10.12 -2.70 25.17
N PRO A 101 -10.13 -1.48 24.61
CA PRO A 101 -11.03 -0.41 25.06
C PRO A 101 -12.49 -0.83 24.91
N ALA A 102 -13.32 -0.53 25.92
CA ALA A 102 -14.74 -0.82 25.89
C ALA A 102 -15.45 0.01 24.80
N GLY A 103 -16.41 -0.61 24.09
CA GLY A 103 -17.28 0.08 23.14
C GLY A 103 -16.77 0.16 21.70
N VAL A 104 -15.67 -0.51 21.34
CA VAL A 104 -15.26 -0.64 19.93
C VAL A 104 -16.12 -1.70 19.22
N GLU A 105 -16.70 -1.33 18.07
CA GLU A 105 -17.36 -2.28 17.19
C GLU A 105 -16.35 -3.37 16.78
N GLY A 106 -16.64 -4.63 17.14
CA GLY A 106 -15.75 -5.77 16.90
C GLY A 106 -15.03 -6.31 18.14
N ALA A 107 -15.20 -5.70 19.32
CA ALA A 107 -14.76 -6.30 20.59
C ALA A 107 -15.38 -7.71 20.74
N GLY A 108 -14.53 -8.74 20.68
CA GLY A 108 -14.96 -10.15 20.78
C GLY A 108 -15.20 -10.88 19.44
N ARG A 109 -15.04 -10.22 18.28
CA ARG A 109 -15.19 -10.89 16.97
C ARG A 109 -13.94 -11.60 16.47
N VAL A 110 -12.76 -11.21 16.97
CA VAL A 110 -11.49 -11.86 16.61
C VAL A 110 -11.06 -12.75 17.78
N PRO A 111 -10.87 -14.06 17.59
CA PRO A 111 -10.36 -14.92 18.64
C PRO A 111 -8.99 -14.40 19.08
N LEU A 112 -8.86 -14.11 20.38
CA LEU A 112 -7.62 -13.57 20.98
C LEU A 112 -6.43 -14.53 20.87
N ARG A 113 -6.69 -15.79 20.51
CA ARG A 113 -5.68 -16.82 20.33
C ARG A 113 -5.74 -17.31 18.88
N PRO A 114 -4.60 -17.31 18.14
CA PRO A 114 -4.56 -17.91 16.82
C PRO A 114 -4.94 -19.40 16.92
N PRO A 115 -5.55 -19.98 15.86
CA PRO A 115 -5.80 -21.41 15.82
C PRO A 115 -4.49 -22.17 16.03
N SER A 116 -4.56 -23.33 16.70
CA SER A 116 -3.39 -24.18 16.88
C SER A 116 -2.80 -24.58 15.53
N ALA A 117 -1.48 -24.55 15.41
CA ALA A 117 -0.80 -24.98 14.18
C ALA A 117 -1.25 -26.40 13.78
N PRO A 118 -1.41 -26.67 12.48
CA PRO A 118 -1.73 -28.03 12.02
C PRO A 118 -0.61 -28.98 12.44
N ARG A 119 -0.98 -30.14 12.98
CA ARG A 119 0.00 -31.17 13.33
C ARG A 119 0.54 -31.78 12.03
N LEU A 120 1.80 -31.52 11.73
CA LEU A 120 2.50 -32.20 10.65
C LEU A 120 2.69 -33.67 11.06
N ALA A 121 2.52 -34.58 10.10
CA ALA A 121 2.93 -35.96 10.29
C ALA A 121 4.43 -36.01 10.58
N ALA A 122 4.85 -36.97 11.41
CA ALA A 122 6.27 -37.19 11.67
C ALA A 122 7.00 -37.42 10.35
N ALA A 123 8.08 -36.67 10.11
CA ALA A 123 8.92 -36.90 8.96
C ALA A 123 9.47 -38.35 9.00
N PRO A 124 9.56 -39.03 7.85
CA PRO A 124 10.24 -40.32 7.78
C PRO A 124 11.64 -40.21 8.35
N ARG A 125 12.05 -41.20 9.15
CA ARG A 125 13.42 -41.23 9.69
C ARG A 125 14.42 -41.40 8.55
N VAL A 126 15.20 -40.36 8.28
CA VAL A 126 16.38 -40.47 7.43
C VAL A 126 17.42 -41.30 8.21
N ARG A 127 17.85 -42.43 7.65
CA ARG A 127 18.99 -43.16 8.20
C ARG A 127 20.26 -42.35 7.89
N PRO A 128 21.16 -42.13 8.86
CA PRO A 128 22.43 -41.43 8.62
C PRO A 128 23.24 -42.01 7.45
N ASP A 129 23.10 -43.32 7.21
CA ASP A 129 23.88 -44.06 6.20
C ASP A 129 23.12 -44.31 4.88
N ALA A 130 21.97 -43.67 4.66
CA ALA A 130 21.32 -43.76 3.36
C ALA A 130 22.08 -42.90 2.35
N PRO A 131 22.56 -43.46 1.22
CA PRO A 131 23.23 -42.67 0.19
C PRO A 131 22.26 -41.61 -0.32
N LEU A 132 22.68 -40.35 -0.23
CA LEU A 132 21.97 -39.22 -0.82
C LEU A 132 21.89 -39.52 -2.33
N ALA A 133 20.68 -39.74 -2.86
CA ALA A 133 20.50 -39.74 -4.32
C ALA A 133 20.88 -38.35 -4.81
N ALA A 134 22.00 -38.25 -5.52
CA ALA A 134 22.48 -37.00 -6.06
C ALA A 134 21.41 -36.40 -6.98
N PRO A 135 20.99 -35.14 -6.78
CA PRO A 135 20.24 -34.45 -7.81
C PRO A 135 21.13 -34.35 -9.06
N SER A 136 20.56 -34.70 -10.21
CA SER A 136 21.20 -34.59 -11.52
C SER A 136 21.85 -33.21 -11.68
N PRO A 137 23.08 -33.10 -12.23
CA PRO A 137 23.72 -31.82 -12.42
C PRO A 137 22.93 -30.99 -13.44
N GLY A 138 22.15 -30.03 -12.94
CA GLY A 138 21.71 -28.88 -13.72
C GLY A 138 22.90 -27.98 -14.06
N PRO A 139 22.75 -27.06 -15.04
CA PRO A 139 23.84 -26.21 -15.49
C PRO A 139 24.41 -25.40 -14.31
N ALA A 140 25.74 -25.28 -14.30
CA ALA A 140 26.55 -24.66 -13.27
C ALA A 140 25.93 -23.34 -12.77
N GLY A 141 25.40 -23.38 -11.56
CA GLY A 141 25.06 -22.20 -10.78
C GLY A 141 26.35 -21.57 -10.27
N GLU A 142 26.53 -20.30 -10.63
CA GLU A 142 27.57 -19.39 -10.18
C GLU A 142 27.74 -19.45 -8.65
N ALA A 143 28.99 -19.45 -8.18
CA ALA A 143 29.34 -19.45 -6.76
C ALA A 143 28.62 -18.29 -6.03
N PRO A 144 28.25 -18.43 -4.74
CA PRO A 144 27.60 -17.35 -4.01
C PRO A 144 28.56 -16.18 -3.87
N GLY A 145 28.34 -15.16 -4.70
CA GLY A 145 28.95 -13.84 -4.58
C GLY A 145 28.62 -13.23 -3.22
N ALA A 146 29.54 -12.38 -2.75
CA ALA A 146 29.46 -11.69 -1.47
C ALA A 146 28.06 -11.10 -1.19
N ALA A 147 27.62 -11.21 0.06
CA ALA A 147 26.35 -10.66 0.51
C ALA A 147 26.25 -9.16 0.12
N PRO A 148 25.13 -8.72 -0.47
CA PRO A 148 24.94 -7.32 -0.81
C PRO A 148 24.97 -6.47 0.46
N ALA A 149 25.71 -5.37 0.43
CA ALA A 149 25.74 -4.41 1.53
C ALA A 149 24.32 -3.89 1.81
N LEU A 150 23.96 -3.84 3.09
CA LEU A 150 22.67 -3.30 3.52
C LEU A 150 22.60 -1.80 3.15
N PRO A 151 21.43 -1.29 2.74
CA PRO A 151 21.20 0.14 2.54
C PRO A 151 21.49 0.92 3.83
N ALA A 152 21.98 2.15 3.70
CA ALA A 152 22.26 3.02 4.83
C ALA A 152 21.00 3.23 5.72
N ASP A 153 21.24 3.31 7.03
CA ASP A 153 20.23 3.52 8.07
C ASP A 153 19.37 4.78 7.79
N PRO A 154 18.05 4.65 7.62
CA PRO A 154 17.15 5.80 7.42
C PRO A 154 16.98 6.68 8.67
N GLY A 155 17.60 6.32 9.81
CA GLY A 155 17.53 7.05 11.07
C GLY A 155 18.33 8.35 11.15
N ALA A 156 19.10 8.72 10.12
CA ALA A 156 19.81 9.99 10.10
C ALA A 156 18.80 11.16 10.03
N PRO A 157 18.81 12.11 10.98
CA PRO A 157 17.94 13.27 10.91
C PRO A 157 18.23 14.06 9.62
N PRO A 158 17.20 14.57 8.93
CA PRO A 158 17.42 15.41 7.75
C PRO A 158 18.24 16.63 8.14
N ALA A 159 19.10 17.09 7.23
CA ALA A 159 19.85 18.31 7.42
C ALA A 159 18.89 19.49 7.69
N PRO A 160 19.27 20.44 8.57
CA PRO A 160 18.44 21.60 8.83
C PRO A 160 18.23 22.41 7.55
N PRO A 161 17.08 23.08 7.39
CA PRO A 161 16.85 23.93 6.23
C PRO A 161 17.85 25.09 6.18
N PRO A 162 18.18 25.60 4.98
CA PRO A 162 19.04 26.77 4.83
C PRO A 162 18.51 27.99 5.59
N ALA A 163 19.41 28.84 6.12
CA ALA A 163 19.06 29.96 6.98
C ALA A 163 18.16 31.00 6.30
N GLU A 164 18.22 31.11 4.97
CA GLU A 164 17.34 31.98 4.17
C GLU A 164 15.85 31.63 4.27
N PHE A 165 15.48 30.40 4.64
CA PHE A 165 14.08 29.99 4.85
C PHE A 165 13.53 30.41 6.22
N LEU A 166 14.40 30.77 7.17
CA LEU A 166 14.03 31.22 8.51
C LEU A 166 14.09 32.75 8.65
N ALA A 167 14.54 33.45 7.62
CA ALA A 167 14.61 34.90 7.61
C ALA A 167 13.21 35.51 7.47
N THR A 168 12.90 36.50 8.31
CA THR A 168 11.70 37.32 8.20
C THR A 168 11.74 38.10 6.87
N PRO A 169 10.67 38.10 6.07
CA PRO A 169 10.66 38.83 4.80
C PRO A 169 10.87 40.34 5.05
N PRO A 170 11.57 41.04 4.14
CA PRO A 170 11.80 42.47 4.30
C PRO A 170 10.47 43.25 4.25
N PRO A 171 10.38 44.39 4.96
CA PRO A 171 9.20 45.24 4.92
C PRO A 171 8.97 45.74 3.49
N ARG A 172 7.73 45.66 3.02
CA ARG A 172 7.33 46.28 1.76
C ARG A 172 7.24 47.79 1.98
N LEU A 173 8.01 48.56 1.22
CA LEU A 173 7.85 50.01 1.08
C LEU A 173 6.68 50.33 0.15
#